data_AF-A0A4R1L1R4-F1
#
_entry.id   AF-A0A4R1L1R4-F1
#
_cell.length_a   1.000
_cell.length_b   1.000
_cell.length_c   1.000
_cell.angle_alpha   90.00
_cell.angle_beta   90.00
_cell.angle_gamma   90.00
#
_symmetry.space_group_name_H-M   'P 1'
#
loop_
_entity.id
_entity.type
_entity.pdbx_description
1 polymer ?
#
loop_
_entity_poly.entity_id
_entity_poly.type
_entity_poly.pdbx_seq_one_letter_code
_entity_poly.pdbx_strand_id
1 'polypeptide(L)'
;MYLFEEQISPRDNPLMAKPRILLVDDNQSVRMSLKMILEYNGFEVVAAAGVHEALGLIHSQVFDVLLSDLHMPDAGDGLTVVSAMRHSHPKAITLIFSGYPEMKGAASAILLQADGILTKPLASET
;
A
#
# COMPACT_ATOMS: atom_id res chain seq x y z
N MET A 1 -37.33 13.84 25.51
CA MET A 1 -36.18 13.38 26.31
C MET A 1 -35.40 12.45 25.40
N TYR A 2 -34.50 13.00 24.58
CA TYR A 2 -33.70 12.22 23.65
C TYR A 2 -32.50 11.65 24.42
N LEU A 3 -32.42 10.33 24.48
CA LEU A 3 -31.26 9.60 24.97
C LEU A 3 -30.12 9.83 23.98
N PHE A 4 -29.02 10.38 24.46
CA PHE A 4 -27.77 10.48 23.72
C PHE A 4 -27.19 9.07 23.60
N GLU A 5 -27.22 8.48 22.40
CA GLU A 5 -26.37 7.33 22.10
C GLU A 5 -24.92 7.83 22.11
N GLU A 6 -24.08 7.24 22.97
CA GLU A 6 -22.64 7.46 22.92
C GLU A 6 -22.15 7.06 21.52
N GLN A 7 -21.77 8.05 20.74
CA GLN A 7 -21.35 7.87 19.36
C GLN A 7 -19.94 7.27 19.35
N ILE A 8 -19.87 5.93 19.31
CA ILE A 8 -18.61 5.19 19.15
C ILE A 8 -17.96 5.67 17.85
N SER A 9 -16.72 6.16 17.96
CA SER A 9 -15.95 6.62 16.81
C SER A 9 -15.84 5.48 15.78
N PRO A 10 -15.94 5.75 14.46
CA PRO A 10 -15.76 4.72 13.43
C PRO A 10 -14.43 3.95 13.54
N ARG A 11 -13.43 4.53 14.21
CA ARG A 11 -12.13 3.90 14.47
C ARG A 11 -12.17 2.80 15.54
N ASP A 12 -13.16 2.83 16.44
CA ASP A 12 -13.28 1.90 17.56
C ASP A 12 -14.22 0.73 17.25
N ASN A 13 -14.87 0.75 16.08
CA ASN A 13 -15.67 -0.37 15.57
C ASN A 13 -14.94 -1.05 14.39
N PRO A 14 -14.40 -2.26 14.56
CA PRO A 14 -13.66 -2.96 13.51
C PRO A 14 -14.53 -3.30 12.28
N LEU A 15 -15.86 -3.25 12.38
CA LEU A 15 -16.78 -3.40 11.25
C LEU A 15 -17.01 -2.10 10.45
N MET A 16 -16.54 -0.94 10.95
CA MET A 16 -16.70 0.39 10.33
C MET A 16 -15.36 1.06 9.97
N ALA A 17 -14.23 0.51 10.41
CA ALA A 17 -12.91 1.06 10.09
C ALA A 17 -12.55 0.78 8.62
N LYS A 18 -12.25 1.84 7.86
CA LYS A 18 -11.78 1.73 6.48
C LYS A 18 -10.38 1.09 6.47
N PRO A 19 -10.12 0.06 5.65
CA PRO A 19 -8.78 -0.50 5.54
C PRO A 19 -7.79 0.57 5.08
N ARG A 20 -6.61 0.60 5.70
CA ARG A 20 -5.57 1.61 5.47
C ARG A 20 -4.53 1.07 4.49
N ILE A 21 -4.35 1.78 3.38
CA ILE A 21 -3.40 1.45 2.33
C ILE A 21 -2.19 2.37 2.42
N LEU A 22 -0.99 1.78 2.43
CA LEU A 22 0.23 2.47 2.06
C LEU A 22 0.45 2.32 0.55
N LEU A 23 0.33 3.41 -0.19
CA LEU A 23 0.59 3.49 -1.62
C LEU A 23 2.00 4.04 -1.85
N VAL A 24 2.87 3.29 -2.51
CA VAL A 24 4.25 3.69 -2.80
C VAL A 24 4.50 3.64 -4.29
N ASP A 25 4.83 4.78 -4.88
CA ASP A 25 5.09 4.92 -6.32
C ASP A 25 5.88 6.22 -6.46
N ASP A 26 6.90 6.31 -7.31
CA ASP A 26 7.67 7.55 -7.51
C ASP A 26 6.96 8.52 -8.46
N ASN A 27 6.12 8.01 -9.36
CA ASN A 27 5.38 8.80 -10.33
C ASN A 27 4.18 9.52 -9.67
N GLN A 28 4.29 10.84 -9.54
CA GLN A 28 3.27 11.68 -8.90
C GLN A 28 1.89 11.54 -9.53
N SER A 29 1.80 11.47 -10.86
CA SER A 29 0.52 11.37 -11.56
C SER A 29 -0.16 10.03 -11.31
N VAL A 30 0.60 8.94 -11.33
CA VAL A 30 0.09 7.58 -11.02
C VAL A 30 -0.35 7.52 -9.56
N ARG A 31 0.50 7.98 -8.64
CA ARG A 31 0.23 8.01 -7.20
C ARG A 31 -1.03 8.80 -6.86
N MET A 32 -1.21 9.98 -7.44
CA MET A 32 -2.41 10.81 -7.24
C MET A 32 -3.67 10.14 -7.79
N SER A 33 -3.58 9.55 -8.99
CA SER A 33 -4.71 8.88 -9.64
C SER A 33 -5.17 7.66 -8.84
N LEU A 34 -4.23 6.78 -8.45
CA LEU A 34 -4.53 5.61 -7.62
C LEU A 34 -5.06 5.98 -6.26
N LYS A 35 -4.50 7.01 -5.62
CA LYS A 35 -5.01 7.52 -4.35
C LYS A 35 -6.48 7.90 -4.45
N MET A 36 -6.86 8.70 -5.45
CA MET A 36 -8.26 9.10 -5.64
C MET A 36 -9.18 7.89 -5.88
N ILE A 37 -8.75 6.95 -6.73
CA ILE A 37 -9.54 5.74 -7.02
C ILE A 37 -9.74 4.90 -5.76
N LEU A 38 -8.69 4.66 -4.98
CA LEU A 38 -8.75 3.85 -3.77
C LEU A 38 -9.59 4.55 -2.68
N GLU A 39 -9.42 5.85 -2.46
CA GLU A 39 -10.23 6.60 -1.50
C GLU A 39 -11.72 6.61 -1.88
N TYR A 40 -12.02 6.74 -3.18
CA TYR A 40 -13.39 6.64 -3.70
C TYR A 40 -14.02 5.26 -3.42
N ASN A 41 -13.21 4.19 -3.46
CA ASN A 41 -13.63 2.83 -3.16
C ASN A 41 -13.63 2.48 -1.65
N GLY A 42 -13.49 3.49 -0.77
CA GLY A 42 -13.70 3.32 0.67
C GLY A 42 -12.45 2.99 1.48
N PHE A 43 -11.26 3.10 0.89
CA PHE A 43 -9.99 2.94 1.61
C PHE A 43 -9.52 4.26 2.25
N GLU A 44 -8.72 4.17 3.31
CA GLU A 44 -7.89 5.30 3.77
C GLU A 44 -6.51 5.16 3.13
N VAL A 45 -6.01 6.18 2.42
CA VAL A 45 -4.77 6.07 1.64
C VAL A 45 -3.71 7.05 2.13
N VAL A 46 -2.60 6.51 2.60
CA VAL A 46 -1.36 7.24 2.84
C VAL A 46 -0.42 6.95 1.68
N ALA A 47 0.11 7.99 1.06
CA ALA A 47 0.93 7.86 -0.14
C ALA A 47 2.38 8.28 0.16
N ALA A 48 3.34 7.53 -0.36
CA ALA A 48 4.77 7.82 -0.29
C ALA A 48 5.35 7.90 -1.70
N ALA A 49 6.25 8.86 -1.92
CA ALA A 49 6.91 9.08 -3.21
C ALA A 49 8.15 8.19 -3.41
N GLY A 50 8.53 7.39 -2.41
CA GLY A 50 9.72 6.55 -2.50
C GLY A 50 9.98 5.74 -1.23
N VAL A 51 11.05 4.94 -1.28
CA VAL A 51 11.40 3.99 -0.22
C VAL A 51 11.60 4.65 1.14
N HIS A 52 12.34 5.76 1.20
CA HIS A 52 12.67 6.40 2.49
C HIS A 52 11.41 6.85 3.25
N GLU A 53 10.50 7.53 2.56
CA GLU A 53 9.22 7.96 3.13
C GLU A 53 8.36 6.76 3.52
N ALA A 54 8.29 5.73 2.66
CA ALA A 54 7.54 4.51 2.95
C ALA A 54 8.04 3.80 4.21
N LEU A 55 9.36 3.69 4.40
CA LEU A 55 9.94 3.06 5.60
C LEU A 55 9.63 3.87 6.87
N GLY A 56 9.69 5.20 6.81
CA GLY A 56 9.29 6.06 7.92
C GLY A 56 7.81 5.89 8.29
N LEU A 57 6.95 5.75 7.29
CA LEU A 57 5.51 5.49 7.49
C LEU A 57 5.25 4.09 8.07
N ILE A 58 5.89 3.05 7.54
CA ILE A 58 5.78 1.67 8.05
C ILE A 58 6.19 1.60 9.51
N HIS A 59 7.22 2.34 9.92
CA HIS A 59 7.67 2.36 11.31
C HIS A 59 6.71 3.10 12.25
N SER A 60 6.02 4.13 11.78
CA SER A 60 5.23 5.05 12.62
C SER A 60 3.73 4.78 12.60
N GLN A 61 3.22 3.98 11.66
CA GLN A 61 1.79 3.78 11.44
C GLN A 61 1.50 2.33 11.04
N VAL A 62 0.29 1.85 11.38
CA VAL A 62 -0.19 0.52 10.99
C VAL A 62 -0.97 0.60 9.68
N PHE A 63 -0.69 -0.36 8.78
CA PHE A 63 -1.37 -0.51 7.49
C PHE A 63 -1.92 -1.93 7.32
N ASP A 64 -3.05 -2.02 6.64
CA ASP A 64 -3.68 -3.29 6.27
C ASP A 64 -3.21 -3.76 4.89
N VAL A 65 -2.79 -2.83 4.04
CA VAL A 65 -2.34 -3.11 2.67
C VAL A 65 -1.12 -2.28 2.31
N LEU A 66 -0.15 -2.90 1.66
CA LEU A 66 0.88 -2.23 0.86
C LEU A 66 0.55 -2.39 -0.62
N LEU A 67 0.54 -1.27 -1.35
CA LEU A 67 0.54 -1.25 -2.81
C LEU A 67 1.81 -0.51 -3.26
N SER A 68 2.81 -1.24 -3.74
CA SER A 68 4.12 -0.66 -4.08
C SER A 68 4.46 -0.85 -5.55
N ASP A 69 4.97 0.20 -6.20
CA ASP A 69 5.80 0.00 -7.38
C ASP A 69 7.08 -0.75 -7.00
N LEU A 70 7.58 -1.55 -7.93
CA LEU A 70 8.81 -2.30 -7.81
C LEU A 70 10.02 -1.45 -8.22
N HIS A 71 9.88 -0.66 -9.28
CA HIS A 71 10.96 0.10 -9.87
C HIS A 71 10.83 1.57 -9.50
N MET A 72 11.63 2.01 -8.53
CA MET A 72 11.75 3.42 -8.14
C MET A 72 13.20 3.88 -8.33
N PRO A 73 13.44 5.14 -8.73
CA PRO A 73 14.77 5.63 -9.15
C PRO A 73 15.74 5.91 -7.99
N ASP A 74 15.24 6.15 -6.78
CA ASP A 74 16.08 6.42 -5.61
C ASP A 74 16.74 5.14 -5.05
N ALA A 75 17.71 5.29 -4.14
CA ALA A 75 18.64 4.25 -3.67
C ALA A 75 18.04 3.04 -2.89
N GLY A 76 16.76 2.72 -3.09
CA GLY A 76 16.10 1.51 -2.63
C GLY A 76 15.06 1.05 -3.64
N ASP A 77 14.95 -0.26 -3.85
CA ASP A 77 13.91 -0.84 -4.69
C ASP A 77 12.59 -1.00 -3.91
N GLY A 78 11.50 -1.24 -4.64
CA GLY A 78 10.22 -1.59 -4.02
C GLY A 78 10.27 -2.87 -3.17
N LEU A 79 11.24 -3.77 -3.41
CA LEU A 79 11.43 -4.98 -2.61
C LEU A 79 11.86 -4.67 -1.17
N THR A 80 12.62 -3.60 -0.98
CA THR A 80 12.99 -3.11 0.36
C THR A 80 11.74 -2.75 1.16
N VAL A 81 10.76 -2.11 0.52
CA VAL A 81 9.48 -1.76 1.12
C VAL A 81 8.65 -3.01 1.41
N VAL A 82 8.59 -3.96 0.48
CA VAL A 82 7.92 -5.27 0.66
C VAL A 82 8.48 -6.01 1.87
N SER A 83 9.80 -6.10 1.97
CA SER A 83 10.46 -6.79 3.08
C SER A 83 10.19 -6.09 4.42
N ALA A 84 10.27 -4.76 4.46
CA ALA A 84 9.99 -3.98 5.67
C ALA A 84 8.52 -4.12 6.11
N MET A 85 7.57 -4.10 5.16
CA MET A 85 6.15 -4.30 5.44
C MET A 85 5.89 -5.71 5.97
N ARG A 86 6.43 -6.75 5.33
CA ARG A 86 6.25 -8.14 5.78
C ARG A 86 6.79 -8.37 7.19
N HIS A 87 7.88 -7.68 7.56
CA HIS A 87 8.46 -7.76 8.89
C HIS A 87 7.66 -6.98 9.94
N SER A 88 7.26 -5.74 9.63
CA SER A 88 6.62 -4.82 10.60
C SER A 88 5.12 -5.08 10.74
N HIS A 89 4.44 -5.39 9.64
CA HIS A 89 3.00 -5.68 9.57
C HIS A 89 2.77 -7.03 8.87
N PRO A 90 3.08 -8.16 9.53
CA PRO A 90 3.04 -9.48 8.90
C PRO A 90 1.65 -9.90 8.39
N LYS A 91 0.58 -9.25 8.89
CA LYS A 91 -0.82 -9.46 8.46
C LYS A 91 -1.24 -8.59 7.28
N ALA A 92 -0.45 -7.59 6.89
CA ALA A 92 -0.80 -6.71 5.80
C ALA A 92 -0.73 -7.46 4.46
N ILE A 93 -1.73 -7.22 3.61
CA ILE A 93 -1.72 -7.72 2.23
C ILE A 93 -0.69 -6.88 1.46
N THR A 94 0.27 -7.53 0.82
CA THR A 94 1.33 -6.85 0.07
C THR A 94 1.18 -7.10 -1.42
N LEU A 95 0.84 -6.05 -2.17
CA LEU A 95 0.67 -6.09 -3.61
C LEU A 95 1.75 -5.24 -4.29
N ILE A 96 2.32 -5.79 -5.36
CA ILE A 96 3.23 -5.06 -6.24
C ILE A 96 2.45 -4.58 -7.45
N PHE A 97 2.62 -3.30 -7.83
CA PHE A 97 2.02 -2.74 -9.03
C PHE A 97 3.08 -2.12 -9.93
N SER A 98 3.53 -2.88 -10.94
CA SER A 98 4.70 -2.53 -11.75
C SER A 98 4.43 -2.68 -13.26
N GLY A 99 5.00 -1.79 -14.07
CA GLY A 99 5.04 -1.96 -15.54
C GLY A 99 6.11 -2.93 -16.02
N TYR A 100 7.08 -3.26 -15.15
CA TYR A 100 8.19 -4.14 -15.41
C TYR A 100 8.38 -5.07 -14.20
N PRO A 101 7.71 -6.24 -14.13
CA PRO A 101 7.78 -7.12 -12.95
C PRO A 101 9.02 -8.03 -12.93
N GLU A 102 9.87 -8.00 -13.97
CA GLU A 102 10.98 -8.94 -14.11
C GLU A 102 12.09 -8.70 -13.07
N MET A 103 12.37 -9.71 -12.24
CA MET A 103 13.47 -9.72 -11.26
C MET A 103 14.19 -11.07 -11.30
N LYS A 104 15.52 -11.07 -11.14
CA LYS A 104 16.37 -12.28 -11.16
C LYS A 104 17.12 -12.47 -9.84
N GLY A 105 17.41 -13.72 -9.50
CA GLY A 105 18.30 -14.08 -8.39
C GLY A 105 17.68 -13.85 -7.01
N ALA A 106 18.48 -13.36 -6.05
CA ALA A 106 18.05 -13.17 -4.66
C ALA A 106 16.83 -12.25 -4.51
N ALA A 107 16.65 -11.31 -5.44
CA ALA A 107 15.54 -10.38 -5.47
C ALA A 107 14.19 -11.07 -5.75
N SER A 108 14.20 -12.18 -6.50
CA SER A 108 13.00 -13.01 -6.75
C SER A 108 12.46 -13.64 -5.47
N ALA A 109 13.32 -13.96 -4.49
CA ALA A 109 12.88 -14.53 -3.21
C ALA A 109 12.11 -13.52 -2.34
N ILE A 110 12.45 -12.23 -2.44
CA ILE A 110 11.71 -11.16 -1.76
C ILE A 110 10.38 -10.90 -2.48
N LEU A 111 10.37 -11.01 -3.81
CA LEU A 111 9.14 -10.92 -4.60
C LEU A 111 8.09 -11.96 -4.15
N LEU A 112 8.53 -13.17 -3.76
CA LEU A 112 7.66 -14.22 -3.20
C LEU A 112 7.05 -13.87 -1.84
N GLN A 113 7.50 -12.78 -1.18
CA GLN A 113 6.88 -12.29 0.04
C GLN A 113 5.65 -11.40 -0.24
N ALA A 114 5.45 -10.95 -1.48
CA ALA A 114 4.23 -10.29 -1.89
C ALA A 114 3.10 -11.31 -2.08
N ASP A 115 1.88 -10.91 -1.72
CA ASP A 115 0.67 -11.72 -1.88
C ASP A 115 0.16 -11.68 -3.34
N GLY A 116 0.60 -10.71 -4.14
CA GLY A 116 0.25 -10.62 -5.55
C GLY A 116 1.05 -9.58 -6.33
N ILE A 117 1.05 -9.74 -7.65
CA ILE A 117 1.66 -8.80 -8.60
C ILE A 117 0.60 -8.39 -9.61
N LEU A 118 0.44 -7.08 -9.76
CA LEU A 118 -0.41 -6.41 -10.72
C LEU A 118 0.49 -5.73 -11.76
N THR A 119 0.20 -5.93 -13.05
CA THR A 119 0.96 -5.31 -14.14
C THR A 119 0.32 -4.00 -14.57
N LYS A 120 1.11 -2.95 -14.73
CA LYS A 120 0.67 -1.69 -15.35
C LYS A 120 0.68 -1.83 -16.90
N PRO A 121 -0.31 -1.29 -17.63
CA PRO A 121 -1.59 -0.78 -17.12
C PRO A 121 -2.51 -1.94 -16.69
N LEU A 122 -3.31 -1.73 -15.64
CA LEU A 122 -4.48 -2.58 -15.42
C LEU A 122 -5.39 -2.32 -16.62
N ALA A 123 -5.63 -3.34 -17.44
CA ALA A 123 -6.60 -3.22 -18.52
C ALA A 123 -7.92 -2.77 -17.90
N SER A 124 -8.44 -1.61 -18.33
CA SER A 124 -9.80 -1.21 -18.01
C SER A 124 -10.72 -2.17 -18.74
N GLU A 125 -11.35 -3.10 -18.01
CA GLU A 125 -12.51 -3.81 -18.56
C GLU A 125 -13.52 -2.73 -18.98
N THR A 126 -13.89 -2.81 -20.27
CA THR A 126 -14.72 -1.83 -20.98
C THR A 126 -16.20 -2.14 -20.76
#